data_AF-A0ABD3LNB8-F1
#
_entry.id   AF-A0ABD3LNB8-F1
#
_cell.length_a   1.000
_cell.length_b   1.000
_cell.length_c   1.000
_cell.angle_alpha   90.00
_cell.angle_beta   90.00
_cell.angle_gamma   90.00
#
_symmetry.space_group_name_H-M   'P 1'
#
loop_
_entity.id
_entity.type
_entity.pdbx_description
1 polymer ?
#
loop_
_entity_poly.entity_id
_entity_poly.type
_entity_poly.pdbx_seq_one_letter_code
_entity_poly.pdbx_strand_id
1 'polypeptide(L)'
;MEGTHLVQPAVAALVAAFVAARAYRRKSLDLSGALAGFLVMAVHIAAGYRYGAMLLVFFFSSSKLTKVGEEKKREVDADFKEGGQRNWIQVLSNSAVATVLVVVICTLTGWKDECLDSGKSALITSLIGGVIGHY
;
A
#
# COMPACT_ATOMS: atom_id res chain seq x y z
N MET A 1 0.73 12.90 -28.30
CA MET A 1 0.15 12.43 -27.03
C MET A 1 1.29 12.21 -26.04
N GLU A 2 1.87 13.27 -25.48
CA GLU A 2 3.04 13.19 -24.57
C GLU A 2 2.69 13.60 -23.13
N GLY A 3 1.52 14.20 -22.89
CA GLY A 3 1.10 14.69 -21.56
C GLY A 3 0.64 13.60 -20.58
N THR A 4 0.29 12.40 -21.05
CA THR A 4 -0.25 11.32 -20.20
C THR A 4 0.83 10.59 -19.38
N HIS A 5 2.10 10.63 -19.79
CA HIS A 5 3.19 9.90 -19.11
C HIS A 5 3.59 10.52 -17.75
N LEU A 6 3.32 11.81 -17.52
CA LEU A 6 3.72 12.51 -16.29
C LEU A 6 2.58 12.65 -15.27
N VAL A 7 1.33 12.62 -15.72
CA VAL A 7 0.17 12.86 -14.85
C VAL A 7 0.01 11.75 -13.81
N GLN A 8 0.10 10.49 -14.22
CA GLN A 8 -0.11 9.36 -13.30
C GLN A 8 0.98 9.24 -12.22
N PRO A 9 2.29 9.36 -12.54
CA PRO A 9 3.33 9.42 -11.51
C PRO A 9 3.20 10.64 -10.58
N ALA A 10 2.79 11.80 -11.10
CA ALA A 10 2.56 13.00 -10.30
C ALA A 10 1.38 12.79 -9.31
N VAL A 11 0.27 12.23 -9.78
CA VAL A 11 -0.88 11.87 -8.92
C VAL A 11 -0.45 10.85 -7.87
N ALA A 12 0.32 9.82 -8.26
CA ALA A 12 0.84 8.82 -7.34
C ALA A 12 1.69 9.46 -6.23
N ALA A 13 2.61 10.35 -6.59
CA ALA A 13 3.46 11.05 -5.62
C ALA A 13 2.65 11.96 -4.69
N LEU A 14 1.69 12.74 -5.21
CA LEU A 14 0.87 13.64 -4.40
C LEU A 14 -0.01 12.87 -3.41
N VAL A 15 -0.68 11.80 -3.87
CA VAL A 15 -1.53 10.97 -3.02
C VAL A 15 -0.69 10.23 -1.98
N ALA A 16 0.43 9.62 -2.39
CA ALA A 16 1.32 8.94 -1.47
C ALA A 16 1.89 9.89 -0.41
N ALA A 17 2.28 11.11 -0.79
CA ALA A 17 2.78 12.12 0.14
C ALA A 17 1.70 12.54 1.14
N PHE A 18 0.48 12.79 0.65
CA PHE A 18 -0.65 13.14 1.51
C PHE A 18 -0.96 12.03 2.53
N VAL A 19 -0.99 10.77 2.09
CA VAL A 19 -1.29 9.62 2.96
C VAL A 19 -0.17 9.38 3.96
N ALA A 20 1.10 9.43 3.54
CA ALA A 20 2.25 9.30 4.42
C ALA A 20 2.27 10.40 5.50
N ALA A 21 2.05 11.66 5.10
CA ALA A 21 1.97 12.79 6.03
C ALA A 21 0.79 12.65 7.00
N ARG A 22 -0.37 12.17 6.52
CA ARG A 22 -1.54 11.87 7.35
C ARG A 22 -1.25 10.75 8.36
N ALA A 23 -0.60 9.68 7.92
CA ALA A 23 -0.26 8.51 8.73
C ALA A 23 0.74 8.88 9.83
N TYR A 24 1.77 9.66 9.50
CA TYR A 24 2.73 10.19 10.47
C TYR A 24 2.05 11.11 11.50
N ARG A 25 1.24 12.09 11.06
CA ARG A 25 0.50 12.98 11.97
C ARG A 25 -0.49 12.24 12.88
N ARG A 26 -0.99 11.08 12.46
CA ARG A 26 -1.90 10.24 13.26
C ARG A 26 -1.18 9.21 14.12
N LYS A 27 0.15 9.26 14.18
CA LYS A 27 1.03 8.31 14.88
C LYS A 27 0.82 6.85 14.44
N SER A 28 0.27 6.65 13.24
CA SER A 28 0.03 5.31 12.67
C SER A 28 1.32 4.70 12.11
N LEU A 29 2.24 5.55 11.65
CA LEU A 29 3.59 5.24 11.18
C LEU A 29 4.58 6.18 11.89
N ASP A 30 5.79 5.71 12.13
CA ASP A 30 6.91 6.60 12.47
C ASP A 30 7.47 7.28 11.20
N LEU A 31 8.52 8.10 11.33
CA LEU A 31 9.11 8.80 10.18
C LEU A 31 9.65 7.82 9.13
N SER A 32 10.30 6.75 9.55
CA SER A 32 10.85 5.72 8.66
C SER A 32 9.74 4.95 7.93
N GLY A 33 8.67 4.60 8.66
CA GLY A 33 7.49 3.94 8.12
C GLY A 33 6.75 4.84 7.14
N ALA A 34 6.66 6.14 7.40
CA ALA A 34 6.05 7.10 6.49
C ALA A 34 6.82 7.21 5.16
N LEU A 35 8.16 7.24 5.21
CA LEU A 35 9.01 7.25 4.00
C LEU A 35 8.88 5.95 3.20
N ALA A 36 8.92 4.80 3.87
CA ALA A 36 8.70 3.51 3.21
C ALA A 36 7.28 3.41 2.61
N GLY A 37 6.28 3.84 3.38
CA GLY A 37 4.88 3.85 2.97
C GLY A 37 4.63 4.76 1.77
N PHE A 38 5.32 5.91 1.70
CA PHE A 38 5.30 6.78 0.53
C PHE A 38 5.78 6.04 -0.73
N LEU A 39 6.94 5.38 -0.67
CA LEU A 39 7.50 4.66 -1.83
C LEU A 39 6.58 3.52 -2.27
N VAL A 40 6.12 2.69 -1.32
CA VAL A 40 5.22 1.57 -1.59
C VAL A 40 3.92 2.08 -2.23
N MET A 41 3.32 3.14 -1.68
CA MET A 41 2.07 3.69 -2.19
C MET A 41 2.22 4.33 -3.56
N ALA A 42 3.33 5.05 -3.80
CA ALA A 42 3.63 5.62 -5.10
C ALA A 42 3.75 4.53 -6.17
N VAL A 43 4.46 3.43 -5.88
CA VAL A 43 4.58 2.28 -6.80
C VAL A 43 3.21 1.67 -7.09
N HIS A 44 2.37 1.45 -6.08
CA HIS A 44 1.05 0.85 -6.28
C HIS A 44 0.12 1.74 -7.12
N ILE A 45 0.10 3.06 -6.90
CA ILE A 45 -0.74 3.97 -7.69
C ILE A 45 -0.18 4.14 -9.12
N ALA A 46 1.15 4.20 -9.28
CA ALA A 46 1.79 4.27 -10.58
C ALA A 46 1.53 3.00 -11.41
N ALA A 47 1.44 1.83 -10.76
CA ALA A 47 1.05 0.57 -11.37
C ALA A 47 -0.44 0.52 -11.77
N GLY A 48 -1.30 1.20 -11.02
CA GLY A 48 -2.73 1.33 -11.31
C GLY A 48 -3.53 1.74 -10.09
N TYR A 49 -4.56 2.57 -10.27
CA TYR A 49 -5.37 3.08 -9.16
C TYR A 49 -6.00 1.97 -8.30
N ARG A 50 -6.30 0.80 -8.89
CA ARG A 50 -6.87 -0.36 -8.20
C ARG A 50 -5.92 -0.91 -7.13
N TYR A 51 -4.63 -1.07 -7.45
CA TYR A 51 -3.63 -1.56 -6.50
C TYR A 51 -3.39 -0.55 -5.38
N GLY A 52 -3.37 0.75 -5.71
CA GLY A 52 -3.34 1.82 -4.71
C GLY A 52 -4.55 1.78 -3.77
N ALA A 53 -5.76 1.57 -4.31
CA ALA A 53 -6.99 1.47 -3.52
C ALA A 53 -6.97 0.25 -2.58
N MET A 54 -6.53 -0.93 -3.05
CA MET A 54 -6.39 -2.13 -2.20
C MET A 54 -5.46 -1.87 -1.01
N LEU A 55 -4.27 -1.34 -1.28
CA LEU A 55 -3.31 -0.97 -0.24
C LEU A 55 -3.89 0.05 0.76
N LEU A 56 -4.62 1.06 0.28
CA LEU A 56 -5.25 2.06 1.14
C LEU A 56 -6.34 1.45 2.03
N VAL A 57 -7.18 0.59 1.48
CA VAL A 57 -8.23 -0.11 2.25
C VAL A 57 -7.59 -0.94 3.36
N PHE A 58 -6.58 -1.74 3.04
CA PHE A 58 -5.81 -2.52 4.01
C PHE A 58 -5.14 -1.64 5.07
N PHE A 59 -4.47 -0.56 4.64
CA PHE A 59 -3.78 0.33 5.55
C PHE A 59 -4.74 1.03 6.52
N PHE A 60 -5.87 1.55 6.03
CA PHE A 60 -6.83 2.24 6.88
C PHE A 60 -7.62 1.29 7.78
N SER A 61 -7.98 0.09 7.30
CA SER A 61 -8.66 -0.93 8.12
C SER A 61 -7.76 -1.38 9.27
N SER A 62 -6.52 -1.78 8.97
CA SER A 62 -5.53 -2.18 9.97
C SER A 62 -5.21 -1.04 10.95
N SER A 63 -5.06 0.20 10.46
CA SER A 63 -4.81 1.36 11.33
C SER A 63 -5.95 1.64 12.30
N LYS A 64 -7.21 1.44 11.89
CA LYS A 64 -8.36 1.55 12.79
C LYS A 64 -8.37 0.41 13.80
N LEU A 65 -8.12 -0.81 13.36
CA LEU A 65 -8.12 -1.99 14.22
C LEU A 65 -7.05 -1.90 15.31
N THR A 66 -5.87 -1.34 15.01
CA THR A 66 -4.81 -1.09 16.00
C THR A 66 -5.30 -0.22 17.16
N LYS A 67 -6.23 0.72 16.91
CA LYS A 67 -6.76 1.62 17.94
C LYS A 67 -7.81 0.97 18.84
N VAL A 68 -8.53 -0.03 18.34
CA VAL A 68 -9.60 -0.72 19.09
C VAL A 68 -9.02 -1.50 20.28
N GLY A 69 -7.81 -2.05 20.15
CA GLY A 69 -7.13 -2.80 21.22
C GLY A 69 -6.08 -2.00 21.99
N GLU A 70 -6.06 -0.68 21.80
CA GLU A 70 -4.97 0.19 22.25
C GLU A 70 -4.91 0.34 23.77
N GLU A 71 -6.07 0.51 24.43
CA GLU A 71 -6.17 0.62 25.89
C GLU A 71 -5.63 -0.62 26.61
N LYS A 72 -6.04 -1.81 26.14
CA LYS A 72 -5.56 -3.07 26.71
C LYS A 72 -4.06 -3.23 26.49
N LYS A 73 -3.54 -2.91 25.29
CA LYS A 73 -2.09 -2.97 25.03
C LYS A 73 -1.29 -2.03 25.91
N ARG A 74 -1.82 -0.84 26.22
CA ARG A 74 -1.17 0.12 27.10
C ARG A 74 -0.96 -0.40 28.52
N GLU A 75 -1.83 -1.28 29.01
CA GLU A 75 -1.72 -1.87 30.35
C GLU A 75 -0.72 -3.03 30.43
N VAL A 76 -0.55 -3.79 29.35
CA VAL A 76 0.29 -5.02 29.34
C VAL A 76 1.63 -4.88 28.62
N ASP A 77 1.81 -3.87 27.77
CA ASP A 77 3.02 -3.68 26.97
C ASP A 77 3.82 -2.47 27.46
N ALA A 78 5.00 -2.72 28.04
CA ALA A 78 5.89 -1.67 28.53
C ALA A 78 6.46 -0.78 27.41
N ASP A 79 6.53 -1.30 26.17
CA ASP A 79 7.02 -0.59 24.99
C ASP A 79 5.88 -0.03 24.12
N PHE A 80 4.69 0.13 24.72
CA PHE A 80 3.49 0.59 24.03
C PHE A 80 3.71 1.92 23.28
N LYS A 81 3.40 1.93 21.98
CA LYS A 81 3.42 3.12 21.14
C LYS A 81 2.02 3.52 20.73
N GLU A 82 1.63 4.74 21.11
CA GLU A 82 0.33 5.32 20.73
C GLU A 82 0.16 5.31 19.19
N GLY A 83 -0.95 4.76 18.71
CA GLY A 83 -1.24 4.57 17.29
C GLY A 83 -0.43 3.48 16.59
N GLY A 84 0.42 2.74 17.32
CA GLY A 84 1.26 1.66 16.83
C GLY A 84 2.61 2.09 16.25
N GLN A 85 2.72 3.31 15.68
CA GLN A 85 3.96 3.88 15.11
C GLN A 85 4.83 2.87 14.34
N ARG A 86 4.23 2.22 13.33
CA ARG A 86 4.91 1.18 12.57
C ARG A 86 6.12 1.75 11.83
N ASN A 87 7.23 1.03 11.89
CA ASN A 87 8.50 1.42 11.26
C ASN A 87 8.60 0.91 9.81
N TRP A 88 9.66 1.30 9.12
CA TRP A 88 9.92 0.88 7.74
C TRP A 88 9.96 -0.66 7.56
N ILE A 89 10.49 -1.40 8.55
CA ILE A 89 10.57 -2.87 8.50
C ILE A 89 9.16 -3.45 8.45
N GLN A 90 8.27 -3.01 9.36
CA GLN A 90 6.89 -3.48 9.38
C GLN A 90 6.13 -3.09 8.12
N VAL A 91 6.38 -1.90 7.56
CA VAL A 91 5.78 -1.51 6.29
C VAL A 91 6.20 -2.47 5.17
N LEU A 92 7.51 -2.68 4.99
CA LEU A 92 8.03 -3.56 3.95
C LEU A 92 7.62 -5.02 4.17
N SER A 93 7.63 -5.54 5.40
CA SER A 93 7.15 -6.89 5.68
C SER A 93 5.69 -7.09 5.27
N ASN A 94 4.85 -6.07 5.43
CA ASN A 94 3.44 -6.15 5.04
C ASN A 94 3.19 -5.89 3.55
N SER A 95 4.12 -5.27 2.82
CA SER A 95 3.85 -4.82 1.45
C SER A 95 4.83 -5.30 0.39
N ALA A 96 5.99 -5.86 0.74
CA ALA A 96 7.03 -6.22 -0.23
C ALA A 96 6.53 -7.26 -1.24
N VAL A 97 5.88 -8.33 -0.78
CA VAL A 97 5.35 -9.40 -1.67
C VAL A 97 4.32 -8.83 -2.64
N ALA A 98 3.33 -8.08 -2.14
CA ALA A 98 2.35 -7.41 -3.00
C ALA A 98 3.01 -6.41 -3.97
N THR A 99 4.02 -5.66 -3.53
CA THR A 99 4.75 -4.72 -4.39
C THR A 99 5.44 -5.46 -5.54
N VAL A 100 6.09 -6.59 -5.26
CA VAL A 100 6.72 -7.44 -6.29
C VAL A 100 5.67 -7.98 -7.25
N LEU A 101 4.55 -8.50 -6.75
CA LEU A 101 3.46 -9.00 -7.59
C LEU A 101 2.89 -7.91 -8.51
N VAL A 102 2.64 -6.71 -7.97
CA VAL A 102 2.14 -5.56 -8.74
C VAL A 102 3.12 -5.15 -9.83
N VAL A 103 4.42 -5.07 -9.51
CA VAL A 103 5.47 -4.76 -10.51
C VAL A 103 5.52 -5.83 -11.60
N VAL A 104 5.44 -7.12 -11.26
CA VAL A 104 5.39 -8.23 -12.22
C VAL A 104 4.15 -8.15 -13.10
N ILE A 105 2.98 -7.82 -12.54
CA ILE A 105 1.77 -7.63 -13.34
C ILE A 105 1.97 -6.50 -14.35
N CYS A 106 2.47 -5.33 -13.91
CA CYS A 106 2.69 -4.20 -14.80
C CYS A 106 3.69 -4.46 -15.91
N THR A 107 4.76 -5.22 -15.64
CA THR A 107 5.73 -5.58 -16.68
C THR A 107 5.12 -6.56 -17.69
N LEU A 108 4.28 -7.50 -17.25
CA LEU A 108 3.60 -8.45 -18.13
C LEU A 108 2.46 -7.83 -18.95
N THR A 109 1.73 -6.85 -18.40
CA THR A 109 0.63 -6.16 -19.12
C THR A 109 1.09 -4.96 -19.94
N GLY A 110 2.36 -4.58 -19.85
CA GLY A 110 2.88 -3.38 -20.50
C GLY A 110 2.23 -2.10 -19.97
N TRP A 111 2.06 -2.02 -18.64
CA TRP A 111 1.42 -0.89 -17.94
C TRP A 111 -0.05 -0.66 -18.27
N LYS A 112 -0.72 -1.65 -18.88
CA LYS A 112 -2.16 -1.65 -19.06
C LYS A 112 -2.83 -2.20 -17.80
N ASP A 113 -3.86 -1.50 -17.32
CA ASP A 113 -4.71 -1.98 -16.24
C ASP A 113 -5.67 -3.03 -16.82
N GLU A 114 -5.45 -4.30 -16.45
CA GLU A 114 -6.27 -5.43 -16.89
C GLU A 114 -7.22 -5.86 -15.76
N CYS A 115 -8.46 -6.15 -16.12
CA CYS A 115 -9.46 -6.68 -15.19
C CYS A 115 -9.17 -8.15 -14.85
N LEU A 116 -9.79 -8.65 -13.78
CA LEU A 116 -9.81 -10.07 -13.46
C LEU A 116 -10.61 -10.79 -14.55
N ASP A 117 -9.91 -11.37 -15.52
CA ASP A 117 -10.49 -12.05 -16.68
C ASP A 117 -9.70 -13.34 -16.96
N SER A 118 -10.18 -14.43 -16.36
CA SER A 118 -9.60 -15.77 -16.54
C SER A 118 -9.68 -16.26 -17.98
N GLY A 119 -10.57 -15.70 -18.82
CA GLY A 119 -10.71 -16.06 -20.23
C GLY A 119 -9.62 -15.45 -21.10
N LYS A 120 -9.08 -14.28 -20.73
CA LYS A 120 -7.95 -13.64 -21.43
C LYS A 120 -6.59 -14.15 -20.96
N SER A 121 -6.39 -14.23 -19.64
CA SER A 121 -5.12 -14.70 -19.08
C SER A 121 -5.29 -15.23 -17.66
N ALA A 122 -5.18 -16.55 -17.51
CA ALA A 122 -5.20 -17.21 -16.22
C ALA A 122 -4.01 -16.79 -15.32
N LEU A 123 -2.86 -16.45 -15.92
CA LEU A 123 -1.67 -16.02 -15.18
C LEU A 123 -1.87 -14.64 -14.56
N ILE A 124 -2.29 -13.63 -15.34
CA ILE A 124 -2.53 -12.27 -14.83
C ILE A 124 -3.63 -12.28 -13.77
N THR A 125 -4.70 -13.04 -14.01
CA THR A 125 -5.79 -13.18 -13.05
C THR A 125 -5.33 -13.82 -11.74
N SER A 126 -4.50 -14.86 -11.80
CA SER A 126 -3.89 -15.49 -10.62
C SER A 126 -2.98 -14.53 -9.85
N LEU A 127 -2.20 -13.70 -10.55
CA LEU A 127 -1.32 -12.71 -9.92
C LEU A 127 -2.11 -11.61 -9.22
N ILE A 128 -3.16 -11.06 -9.86
CA ILE A 128 -4.06 -10.09 -9.24
C ILE A 128 -4.77 -10.72 -8.04
N GLY A 129 -5.20 -11.98 -8.15
CA GLY A 129 -5.75 -12.76 -7.04
C GLY A 129 -4.77 -12.90 -5.89
N GLY A 130 -3.47 -13.10 -6.17
CA GLY A 130 -2.41 -13.11 -5.17
C GLY A 130 -2.23 -11.77 -4.45
N VAL A 131 -2.34 -10.64 -5.17
CA VAL A 131 -2.32 -9.30 -4.55
C VAL A 131 -3.53 -9.10 -3.63
N ILE A 132 -4.72 -9.53 -4.07
CA ILE A 132 -5.94 -9.48 -3.26
C ILE A 132 -5.84 -10.39 -2.04
N GLY A 133 -5.31 -11.60 -2.17
CA GLY A 133 -5.16 -12.53 -1.05
C GLY A 133 -4.10 -12.10 -0.03
N HIS A 134 -3.14 -11.27 -0.45
CA HIS A 134 -2.10 -10.74 0.43
C HIS A 134 -2.58 -9.59 1.33
N TYR A 135 -3.53 -8.77 0.85
CA TYR A 135 -4.07 -7.60 1.56
C TYR A 135 -5.45 -7.86 2.16
#